data_AF-A0A402A9V9-F1
#
_entry.id   AF-A0A402A9V9-F1
#
_cell.length_a   1.000
_cell.length_b   1.000
_cell.length_c   1.000
_cell.angle_alpha   90.00
_cell.angle_beta   90.00
_cell.angle_gamma   90.00
#
_symmetry.space_group_name_H-M   'P 1'
#
loop_
_entity.id
_entity.type
_entity.pdbx_description
1 polymer ?
#
loop_
_entity_poly.entity_id
_entity_poly.type
_entity_poly.pdbx_seq_one_letter_code
_entity_poly.pdbx_strand_id
1 'polypeptide(L)'
;MITAIENSTPKQVRRIGILLGDLGMLNRNRAALQFLVLQMNTLQQTFEYEFLPVDDNDEFIQKFSNQRYVEMNGSKNEVQPFLQNYQKYLSSEIQDYSIKEKTLSSHFILVSMACFDNHHYSMIAHNLAILALGNWKRYMAPPSLIEFILMLIVRESIALVCQPLESSVHLGTRGCLCDFTPFLDEVRLKILNGFICHSCCTTLKSEGFRELPQELQLLLKKDWLGKANEPEKPAGIVAHLGYDLFTTKGLKATWWEISKRTLQEEWLKSLLTLLITVLGAILVGFLVLRLGLSK
;
A
#
# COMPACT_ATOMS: atom_id res chain seq x y z
N MET A 1 29.83 39.01 5.71
CA MET A 1 28.58 38.26 5.95
C MET A 1 28.06 37.85 4.57
N ILE A 2 28.44 36.65 4.11
CA ILE A 2 28.10 36.17 2.77
C ILE A 2 26.74 35.48 2.88
N THR A 3 25.70 36.14 2.40
CA THR A 3 24.39 35.55 2.18
C THR A 3 24.50 34.53 1.06
N ALA A 4 24.66 33.25 1.43
CA ALA A 4 24.47 32.16 0.50
C ALA A 4 23.01 32.16 0.06
N ILE A 5 22.78 32.61 -1.18
CA ILE A 5 21.51 32.43 -1.87
C ILE A 5 21.39 30.92 -2.09
N GLU A 6 20.59 30.26 -1.25
CA GLU A 6 20.17 28.87 -1.51
C GLU A 6 19.38 28.89 -2.82
N ASN A 7 20.06 28.56 -3.91
CA ASN A 7 19.43 28.17 -5.17
C ASN A 7 18.65 26.88 -4.89
N SER A 8 17.42 27.02 -4.40
CA SER A 8 16.47 25.91 -4.30
C SER A 8 16.16 25.44 -5.72
N THR A 9 16.86 24.40 -6.15
CA THR A 9 16.46 23.63 -7.33
C THR A 9 14.97 23.29 -7.19
N PRO A 10 14.15 23.52 -8.22
CA PRO A 10 12.72 23.32 -8.14
C PRO A 10 12.43 21.91 -7.64
N LYS A 11 11.51 21.81 -6.67
CA LYS A 11 11.07 20.55 -6.05
C LYS A 11 10.56 19.61 -7.14
N GLN A 12 11.40 18.71 -7.60
CA GLN A 12 11.04 17.78 -8.67
C GLN A 12 10.32 16.57 -8.06
N VAL A 13 9.00 16.53 -8.24
CA VAL A 13 8.17 15.37 -7.89
C VAL A 13 8.68 14.14 -8.65
N ARG A 14 8.86 13.03 -7.95
CA ARG A 14 9.27 11.75 -8.52
C ARG A 14 8.03 10.91 -8.79
N ARG A 15 7.64 10.85 -10.06
CA ARG A 15 6.55 9.97 -10.51
C ARG A 15 6.99 8.52 -10.54
N ILE A 16 6.18 7.64 -9.97
CA ILE A 16 6.44 6.19 -9.90
C ILE A 16 5.23 5.45 -10.47
N GLY A 17 5.44 4.80 -11.61
CA GLY A 17 4.43 3.98 -12.26
C GLY A 17 4.27 2.63 -11.58
N ILE A 18 3.07 2.36 -11.05
CA ILE A 18 2.71 1.09 -10.44
C ILE A 18 2.07 0.19 -11.51
N LEU A 19 2.73 -0.93 -11.77
CA LEU A 19 2.27 -1.96 -12.70
C LEU A 19 1.65 -3.08 -11.87
N LEU A 20 0.37 -3.38 -12.11
CA LEU A 20 -0.30 -4.51 -11.46
C LEU A 20 -0.26 -5.70 -12.41
N GLY A 21 0.63 -6.66 -12.15
CA GLY A 21 0.65 -7.93 -12.86
C GLY A 21 -0.46 -8.86 -12.37
N ASP A 22 -0.24 -10.17 -12.45
CA ASP A 22 -1.19 -11.13 -11.91
C ASP A 22 -1.20 -11.11 -10.37
N LEU A 23 -2.24 -10.50 -9.81
CA LEU A 23 -2.45 -10.43 -8.36
C LEU A 23 -3.15 -11.68 -7.81
N GLY A 24 -3.43 -12.71 -8.62
CA GLY A 24 -4.08 -13.95 -8.19
C GLY A 24 -5.37 -13.69 -7.41
N MET A 25 -5.43 -14.16 -6.16
CA MET A 25 -6.59 -13.95 -5.29
C MET A 25 -6.78 -12.50 -4.84
N LEU A 26 -5.72 -11.67 -4.87
CA LEU A 26 -5.78 -10.26 -4.51
C LEU A 26 -6.45 -9.42 -5.60
N ASN A 27 -6.67 -9.94 -6.81
CA ASN A 27 -7.43 -9.25 -7.87
C ASN A 27 -8.82 -8.78 -7.41
N ARG A 28 -9.45 -9.51 -6.48
CA ARG A 28 -10.75 -9.11 -5.89
C ARG A 28 -10.67 -7.83 -5.05
N ASN A 29 -9.49 -7.52 -4.50
CA ASN A 29 -9.23 -6.35 -3.69
C ASN A 29 -8.36 -5.32 -4.46
N ARG A 30 -8.28 -5.43 -5.79
CA ARG A 30 -7.51 -4.51 -6.65
C ARG A 30 -7.91 -3.06 -6.42
N ALA A 31 -9.21 -2.78 -6.37
CA ALA A 31 -9.73 -1.43 -6.14
C ALA A 31 -9.29 -0.86 -4.78
N ALA A 32 -9.29 -1.68 -3.73
CA ALA A 32 -8.83 -1.27 -2.40
C ALA A 32 -7.32 -0.94 -2.39
N LEU A 33 -6.50 -1.78 -3.03
CA LEU A 33 -5.07 -1.52 -3.18
C LEU A 33 -4.84 -0.22 -3.97
N GLN A 34 -5.51 -0.06 -5.11
CA GLN A 34 -5.37 1.13 -5.96
C GLN A 34 -5.74 2.40 -5.22
N PHE A 35 -6.89 2.39 -4.54
CA PHE A 35 -7.35 3.51 -3.73
C PHE A 35 -6.33 3.89 -2.67
N LEU A 36 -5.80 2.93 -1.89
CA LEU A 36 -4.84 3.24 -0.83
C LEU A 36 -3.51 3.75 -1.36
N VAL A 37 -3.02 3.20 -2.49
CA VAL A 37 -1.79 3.69 -3.12
C VAL A 37 -1.96 5.13 -3.59
N LEU A 38 -3.07 5.46 -4.26
CA LEU A 38 -3.37 6.83 -4.68
C LEU A 38 -3.59 7.77 -3.49
N GLN A 39 -4.17 7.27 -2.40
CA GLN A 39 -4.32 8.06 -1.17
C GLN A 39 -2.97 8.46 -0.57
N MET A 40 -1.90 7.67 -0.76
CA MET A 40 -0.56 8.06 -0.31
C MET A 40 -0.08 9.36 -0.99
N ASN A 41 -0.53 9.68 -2.21
CA ASN A 41 -0.17 10.92 -2.89
C ASN A 41 -0.68 12.17 -2.16
N THR A 42 -1.75 12.05 -1.35
CA THR A 42 -2.25 13.19 -0.56
C THR A 42 -1.42 13.46 0.71
N LEU A 43 -0.48 12.57 1.03
CA LEU A 43 0.28 12.57 2.28
C LEU A 43 1.75 12.98 2.07
N GLN A 44 2.18 13.11 0.82
CA GLN A 44 3.57 13.37 0.46
C GLN A 44 3.63 14.23 -0.80
N GLN A 45 4.78 14.84 -1.05
CA GLN A 45 5.04 15.62 -2.26
C GLN A 45 6.32 15.18 -2.96
N THR A 46 7.11 14.29 -2.35
CA THR A 46 8.32 13.75 -2.97
C THR A 46 7.98 12.72 -4.05
N PHE A 47 7.01 11.84 -3.77
CA PHE A 47 6.56 10.81 -4.69
C PHE A 47 5.13 11.05 -5.17
N GLU A 48 4.88 10.72 -6.43
CA GLU A 48 3.54 10.65 -7.01
C GLU A 48 3.36 9.28 -7.65
N TYR A 49 2.48 8.47 -7.07
CA TYR A 49 2.13 7.15 -7.57
C TYR A 49 1.03 7.22 -8.61
N GLU A 50 1.19 6.48 -9.68
CA GLU A 50 0.18 6.36 -10.74
C GLU A 50 0.05 4.90 -11.16
N PHE A 51 -1.15 4.45 -11.50
CA PHE A 51 -1.34 3.12 -12.07
C PHE A 51 -1.27 3.24 -13.58
N LEU A 52 -0.36 2.48 -14.19
CA LEU A 52 -0.17 2.45 -15.63
C LEU A 52 -0.76 1.16 -16.22
N PRO A 53 -1.21 1.18 -17.49
CA PRO A 53 -1.72 -0.01 -18.14
C PRO A 53 -0.61 -1.06 -18.30
N VAL A 54 -0.97 -2.33 -18.24
CA VAL A 54 -0.03 -3.44 -18.40
C VAL A 54 -0.46 -4.24 -19.63
N ASP A 55 0.49 -4.59 -20.50
CA ASP A 55 0.23 -5.52 -21.59
C ASP A 55 0.27 -6.95 -21.06
N ASP A 56 -0.89 -7.58 -20.94
CA ASP A 56 -1.03 -8.96 -20.47
C ASP A 56 -0.38 -9.99 -21.42
N ASN A 57 -0.03 -9.59 -22.65
CA ASN A 57 0.68 -10.43 -23.62
C ASN A 57 2.21 -10.29 -23.55
N ASP A 58 2.72 -9.34 -22.78
CA ASP A 58 4.16 -9.15 -22.63
C ASP A 58 4.78 -10.35 -21.88
N GLU A 59 5.79 -10.98 -22.50
CA GLU A 59 6.42 -12.20 -21.97
C GLU A 59 7.05 -11.98 -20.58
N PHE A 60 7.59 -10.78 -20.33
CA PHE A 60 8.18 -10.44 -19.04
C PHE A 60 7.09 -10.31 -17.98
N ILE A 61 5.97 -9.65 -18.26
CA ILE A 61 4.81 -9.59 -17.36
C ILE A 61 4.27 -10.99 -17.05
N GLN A 62 4.09 -11.83 -18.07
CA GLN A 62 3.58 -13.20 -17.90
C GLN A 62 4.50 -14.10 -17.06
N LYS A 63 5.81 -13.82 -17.05
CA LYS A 63 6.78 -14.51 -16.18
C LYS A 63 6.45 -14.30 -14.70
N PHE A 64 5.88 -13.15 -14.34
CA PHE A 64 5.47 -12.82 -12.98
C PHE A 64 4.00 -13.19 -12.68
N SER A 65 3.48 -14.23 -13.33
CA SER A 65 2.13 -14.76 -13.04
C SER A 65 2.01 -15.33 -11.62
N ASN A 66 0.78 -15.45 -11.11
CA ASN A 66 0.51 -15.89 -9.73
C ASN A 66 1.11 -17.28 -9.42
N GLN A 67 1.80 -17.38 -8.28
CA GLN A 67 2.47 -18.57 -7.75
C GLN A 67 3.55 -19.20 -8.64
N ARG A 68 3.96 -18.53 -9.72
CA ARG A 68 5.09 -18.97 -10.53
C ARG A 68 6.40 -18.65 -9.82
N TYR A 69 7.32 -19.61 -9.78
CA TYR A 69 8.67 -19.36 -9.30
C TYR A 69 9.50 -18.68 -10.40
N VAL A 70 10.16 -17.61 -10.02
CA VAL A 70 10.94 -16.75 -10.91
C VAL A 70 12.38 -16.68 -10.40
N GLU A 71 13.33 -16.99 -11.28
CA GLU A 71 14.74 -16.81 -10.98
C GLU A 71 15.07 -15.32 -10.91
N MET A 72 15.49 -14.85 -9.73
CA MET A 72 15.73 -13.42 -9.51
C MET A 72 16.85 -12.90 -10.41
N ASN A 73 17.98 -13.61 -10.49
CA ASN A 73 19.14 -13.16 -11.26
C ASN A 73 18.90 -13.17 -12.77
N GLY A 74 18.26 -14.22 -13.30
CA GLY A 74 17.87 -14.26 -14.71
C GLY A 74 16.95 -13.09 -15.08
N SER A 75 16.00 -12.76 -14.20
CA SER A 75 15.06 -11.66 -14.44
C SER A 75 15.73 -10.28 -14.47
N LYS A 76 16.82 -10.04 -13.74
CA LYS A 76 17.55 -8.76 -13.78
C LYS A 76 18.04 -8.41 -15.18
N ASN A 77 18.48 -9.40 -15.95
CA ASN A 77 18.99 -9.20 -17.31
C ASN A 77 17.88 -8.87 -18.32
N GLU A 78 16.63 -9.21 -18.01
CA GLU A 78 15.47 -8.98 -18.87
C GLU A 78 14.81 -7.61 -18.63
N VAL A 79 15.10 -6.97 -17.48
CA VAL A 79 14.45 -5.70 -17.09
C VAL A 79 14.73 -4.57 -18.07
N GLN A 80 15.96 -4.39 -18.53
CA GLN A 80 16.28 -3.28 -19.44
C GLN A 80 15.57 -3.42 -20.81
N PRO A 81 15.61 -4.59 -21.48
CA PRO A 81 14.78 -4.82 -22.67
C PRO A 81 13.29 -4.61 -22.43
N PHE A 82 12.75 -5.11 -21.31
CA PHE A 82 11.35 -4.89 -20.93
C PHE A 82 11.02 -3.39 -20.82
N LEU A 83 11.80 -2.61 -20.08
CA LEU A 83 11.56 -1.18 -19.90
C LEU A 83 11.56 -0.41 -21.24
N GLN A 84 12.45 -0.77 -22.18
CA GLN A 84 12.48 -0.16 -23.50
C GLN A 84 11.23 -0.48 -24.32
N ASN A 85 10.75 -1.73 -24.28
CA ASN A 85 9.53 -2.13 -24.97
C ASN A 85 8.28 -1.51 -24.31
N TYR A 86 8.25 -1.49 -22.99
CA TYR A 86 7.15 -0.92 -22.22
C TYR A 86 7.01 0.59 -22.43
N GLN A 87 8.11 1.33 -22.56
CA GLN A 87 8.06 2.75 -22.94
C GLN A 87 7.46 2.99 -24.33
N LYS A 88 7.75 2.11 -25.30
CA LYS A 88 7.12 2.16 -26.64
C LYS A 88 5.62 1.87 -26.55
N TYR A 89 5.25 0.85 -25.77
CA TYR A 89 3.84 0.53 -25.50
C TYR A 89 3.09 1.75 -24.92
N LEU A 90 3.62 2.36 -23.85
CA LEU A 90 3.01 3.56 -23.26
C LEU A 90 2.93 4.74 -24.23
N SER A 91 3.94 4.92 -25.09
CA SER A 91 3.93 5.97 -26.11
C SER A 91 2.83 5.74 -27.14
N SER A 92 2.58 4.49 -27.53
CA SER A 92 1.45 4.11 -28.40
C SER A 92 0.13 4.42 -27.73
N GLU A 93 -0.08 3.97 -26.48
CA GLU A 93 -1.32 4.22 -25.74
C GLU A 93 -1.60 5.74 -25.60
N ILE A 94 -0.58 6.54 -25.28
CA ILE A 94 -0.71 8.01 -25.22
C ILE A 94 -1.16 8.59 -26.55
N GLN A 95 -0.58 8.12 -27.65
CA GLN A 95 -0.94 8.56 -29.00
C GLN A 95 -2.37 8.15 -29.36
N ASP A 96 -2.73 6.89 -29.12
CA ASP A 96 -4.02 6.29 -29.46
C ASP A 96 -5.18 6.97 -28.70
N TYR A 97 -4.97 7.29 -27.42
CA TYR A 97 -5.94 8.04 -26.61
C TYR A 97 -5.80 9.57 -26.68
N SER A 98 -4.87 10.09 -27.49
CA SER A 98 -4.61 11.54 -27.62
C SER A 98 -4.36 12.24 -26.27
N ILE A 99 -3.65 11.56 -25.37
CA ILE A 99 -3.34 12.05 -24.04
C ILE A 99 -2.33 13.21 -24.16
N LYS A 100 -2.63 14.34 -23.51
CA LYS A 100 -1.80 15.57 -23.57
C LYS A 100 -0.54 15.51 -22.71
N GLU A 101 -0.45 14.50 -21.86
CA GLU A 101 0.64 14.32 -20.94
C GLU A 101 1.94 14.01 -21.68
N LYS A 102 2.99 14.79 -21.38
CA LYS A 102 4.26 14.72 -22.12
C LYS A 102 5.35 13.96 -21.37
N THR A 103 5.20 13.80 -20.07
CA THR A 103 6.23 13.20 -19.21
C THR A 103 5.72 11.84 -18.73
N LEU A 104 6.40 10.79 -19.14
CA LEU A 104 6.20 9.45 -18.59
C LEU A 104 6.98 9.30 -17.28
N SER A 105 6.49 8.45 -16.39
CA SER A 105 7.28 8.02 -15.25
C SER A 105 8.57 7.33 -15.73
N SER A 106 9.67 7.64 -15.05
CA SER A 106 10.97 7.01 -15.31
C SER A 106 11.26 5.83 -14.40
N HIS A 107 10.44 5.61 -13.36
CA HIS A 107 10.61 4.59 -12.35
C HIS A 107 9.34 3.77 -12.19
N PHE A 108 9.47 2.46 -12.09
CA PHE A 108 8.33 1.56 -12.08
C PHE A 108 8.40 0.60 -10.89
N ILE A 109 7.22 0.20 -10.41
CA ILE A 109 7.08 -0.88 -9.42
C ILE A 109 6.08 -1.88 -9.98
N LEU A 110 6.54 -3.09 -10.30
CA LEU A 110 5.68 -4.21 -10.66
C LEU A 110 5.22 -4.94 -9.41
N VAL A 111 3.92 -5.05 -9.19
CA VAL A 111 3.32 -5.81 -8.08
C VAL A 111 2.70 -7.09 -8.63
N SER A 112 3.13 -8.24 -8.09
CA SER A 112 2.67 -9.56 -8.53
C SER A 112 2.59 -10.56 -7.38
N MET A 113 1.85 -11.66 -7.61
CA MET A 113 1.83 -12.82 -6.72
C MET A 113 2.80 -13.94 -7.14
N ALA A 114 3.81 -13.63 -7.95
CA ALA A 114 4.92 -14.55 -8.24
C ALA A 114 5.77 -14.82 -6.99
N CYS A 115 6.64 -15.83 -7.04
CA CYS A 115 7.59 -16.15 -5.99
C CYS A 115 9.02 -16.01 -6.54
N PHE A 116 9.90 -15.28 -5.85
CA PHE A 116 11.32 -15.43 -6.14
C PHE A 116 11.85 -16.76 -5.59
N ASP A 117 12.74 -17.39 -6.35
CA ASP A 117 13.43 -18.64 -6.02
C ASP A 117 14.32 -18.54 -4.76
N ASN A 118 14.85 -17.36 -4.50
CA ASN A 118 15.71 -17.06 -3.36
C ASN A 118 14.95 -16.54 -2.12
N HIS A 119 13.63 -16.72 -2.06
CA HIS A 119 12.80 -16.31 -0.92
C HIS A 119 12.92 -14.82 -0.56
N HIS A 120 13.00 -13.93 -1.56
CA HIS A 120 12.85 -12.49 -1.36
C HIS A 120 11.43 -12.04 -1.73
N TYR A 121 11.01 -10.88 -1.22
CA TYR A 121 9.76 -10.24 -1.65
C TYR A 121 9.96 -9.18 -2.72
N SER A 122 11.17 -8.65 -2.84
CA SER A 122 11.47 -7.61 -3.81
C SER A 122 12.85 -7.76 -4.42
N MET A 123 12.97 -7.24 -5.64
CA MET A 123 14.25 -6.97 -6.27
C MET A 123 14.18 -5.63 -7.00
N ILE A 124 15.33 -5.00 -7.18
CA ILE A 124 15.49 -3.83 -8.05
C ILE A 124 16.50 -4.19 -9.14
N ALA A 125 16.20 -3.74 -10.35
CA ALA A 125 17.15 -3.65 -11.44
C ALA A 125 16.82 -2.43 -12.30
N HIS A 126 17.83 -1.62 -12.63
CA HIS A 126 17.65 -0.36 -13.34
C HIS A 126 16.59 0.51 -12.63
N ASN A 127 15.57 0.99 -13.36
CA ASN A 127 14.50 1.81 -12.80
C ASN A 127 13.21 1.01 -12.56
N LEU A 128 13.30 -0.30 -12.36
CA LEU A 128 12.16 -1.17 -12.05
C LEU A 128 12.42 -1.89 -10.73
N ALA A 129 11.51 -1.70 -9.77
CA ALA A 129 11.36 -2.61 -8.65
C ALA A 129 10.28 -3.64 -8.96
N ILE A 130 10.47 -4.86 -8.48
CA ILE A 130 9.49 -5.94 -8.64
C ILE A 130 9.17 -6.50 -7.27
N LEU A 131 7.89 -6.48 -6.90
CA LEU A 131 7.33 -7.12 -5.73
C LEU A 131 6.74 -8.47 -6.13
N ALA A 132 7.29 -9.55 -5.58
CA ALA A 132 6.85 -10.93 -5.82
C ALA A 132 6.36 -11.54 -4.50
N LEU A 133 5.04 -11.53 -4.30
CA LEU A 133 4.40 -11.76 -3.00
C LEU A 133 3.75 -13.14 -2.83
N GLY A 134 4.00 -14.08 -3.73
CA GLY A 134 3.46 -15.45 -3.66
C GLY A 134 3.94 -16.24 -2.43
N ASN A 135 5.09 -15.85 -1.88
CA ASN A 135 5.63 -16.41 -0.64
C ASN A 135 4.93 -15.85 0.61
N TRP A 136 4.16 -14.76 0.51
CA TRP A 136 3.45 -14.21 1.65
C TRP A 136 2.33 -15.15 2.08
N LYS A 137 2.28 -15.46 3.38
CA LYS A 137 1.28 -16.37 3.96
C LYS A 137 0.47 -15.66 5.03
N ARG A 138 -0.79 -16.10 5.19
CA ARG A 138 -1.74 -15.54 6.16
C ARG A 138 -1.20 -15.49 7.60
N TYR A 139 -0.41 -16.47 8.03
CA TYR A 139 0.14 -16.49 9.40
C TYR A 139 1.18 -15.37 9.64
N MET A 140 1.66 -14.74 8.58
CA MET A 140 2.54 -13.57 8.67
C MET A 140 1.76 -12.31 9.04
N ALA A 141 0.43 -12.34 9.01
CA ALA A 141 -0.40 -11.25 9.54
C ALA A 141 -0.44 -11.26 11.07
N PRO A 142 -0.55 -10.07 11.71
CA PRO A 142 -0.55 -8.74 11.09
C PRO A 142 0.84 -8.34 10.56
N PRO A 143 0.93 -7.44 9.57
CA PRO A 143 -0.13 -6.64 8.94
C PRO A 143 -0.94 -7.45 7.90
N SER A 144 -2.00 -6.87 7.35
CA SER A 144 -2.69 -7.45 6.19
C SER A 144 -1.81 -7.42 4.92
N LEU A 145 -2.11 -8.21 3.89
CA LEU A 145 -1.29 -8.24 2.66
C LEU A 145 -1.28 -6.88 1.95
N ILE A 146 -2.40 -6.16 1.92
CA ILE A 146 -2.46 -4.83 1.30
C ILE A 146 -1.54 -3.85 2.03
N GLU A 147 -1.58 -3.81 3.37
CA GLU A 147 -0.64 -2.99 4.14
C GLU A 147 0.82 -3.38 3.90
N PHE A 148 1.06 -4.68 3.72
CA PHE A 148 2.37 -5.21 3.37
C PHE A 148 2.85 -4.65 2.03
N ILE A 149 1.99 -4.67 1.01
CA ILE A 149 2.26 -4.08 -0.31
C ILE A 149 2.54 -2.58 -0.21
N LEU A 150 1.71 -1.82 0.52
CA LEU A 150 1.89 -0.38 0.66
C LEU A 150 3.28 -0.03 1.21
N MET A 151 3.72 -0.73 2.26
CA MET A 151 5.04 -0.45 2.83
C MET A 151 6.19 -0.90 1.94
N LEU A 152 6.04 -1.98 1.18
CA LEU A 152 7.03 -2.35 0.18
C LEU A 152 7.08 -1.33 -0.97
N ILE A 153 5.94 -0.83 -1.45
CA ILE A 153 5.92 0.27 -2.44
C ILE A 153 6.72 1.46 -1.92
N VAL A 154 6.48 1.90 -0.68
CA VAL A 154 7.23 3.01 -0.08
C VAL A 154 8.72 2.69 0.02
N ARG A 155 9.09 1.46 0.45
CA ARG A 155 10.49 1.03 0.55
C ARG A 155 11.20 1.05 -0.80
N GLU A 156 10.59 0.42 -1.81
CA GLU A 156 11.18 0.33 -3.15
C GLU A 156 11.23 1.70 -3.84
N SER A 157 10.26 2.58 -3.56
CA SER A 157 10.28 3.97 -4.05
C SER A 157 11.50 4.74 -3.55
N ILE A 158 11.86 4.58 -2.27
CA ILE A 158 13.09 5.16 -1.71
C ILE A 158 14.31 4.57 -2.40
N ALA A 159 14.35 3.24 -2.55
CA ALA A 159 15.49 2.56 -3.13
C ALA A 159 15.72 2.92 -4.60
N LEU A 160 14.65 3.13 -5.38
CA LEU A 160 14.72 3.58 -6.77
C LEU A 160 15.29 5.00 -6.94
N VAL A 161 15.10 5.90 -5.96
CA VAL A 161 15.53 7.30 -6.09
C VAL A 161 16.75 7.67 -5.25
N CYS A 162 17.13 6.84 -4.27
CA CYS A 162 18.21 7.09 -3.34
C CYS A 162 19.18 5.90 -3.35
N GLN A 163 20.24 5.98 -4.19
CA GLN A 163 21.21 4.90 -4.39
C GLN A 163 21.85 4.39 -3.09
N PRO A 164 22.26 5.24 -2.12
CA PRO A 164 22.82 4.73 -0.87
C PRO A 164 21.84 3.88 -0.04
N LEU A 165 20.54 3.97 -0.33
CA LEU A 165 19.48 3.18 0.30
C LEU A 165 18.85 2.17 -0.67
N GLU A 166 19.48 1.87 -1.82
CA GLU A 166 18.97 0.90 -2.79
C GLU A 166 18.81 -0.50 -2.13
N SER A 167 19.87 -1.00 -1.52
CA SER A 167 19.83 -2.25 -0.75
C SER A 167 19.37 -2.03 0.69
N SER A 168 18.94 -3.09 1.37
CA SER A 168 18.82 -3.06 2.83
C SER A 168 20.17 -2.72 3.46
N VAL A 169 20.20 -1.62 4.25
CA VAL A 169 21.46 -1.05 4.77
C VAL A 169 21.75 -1.45 6.21
N HIS A 170 20.80 -2.04 6.93
CA HIS A 170 21.02 -2.50 8.29
C HIS A 170 21.13 -4.02 8.34
N LEU A 171 22.20 -4.52 8.94
CA LEU A 171 22.42 -5.96 9.16
C LEU A 171 21.43 -6.61 10.16
N GLY A 172 20.67 -5.81 10.92
CA GLY A 172 19.73 -6.33 11.93
C GLY A 172 18.41 -5.57 11.98
N THR A 173 17.43 -6.18 12.65
CA THR A 173 16.06 -5.66 12.78
C THR A 173 15.99 -4.53 13.82
N ARG A 174 15.99 -3.28 13.35
CA ARG A 174 15.73 -2.06 14.12
C ARG A 174 14.26 -1.64 14.05
N GLY A 175 13.44 -2.38 13.29
CA GLY A 175 12.11 -1.95 12.89
C GLY A 175 12.13 -0.87 11.81
N CYS A 176 13.29 -0.57 11.22
CA CYS A 176 13.40 0.42 10.16
C CYS A 176 12.94 -0.16 8.83
N LEU A 177 12.33 0.66 7.99
CA LEU A 177 11.94 0.31 6.63
C LEU A 177 13.10 -0.27 5.79
N CYS A 178 14.33 0.19 6.04
CA CYS A 178 15.55 -0.23 5.33
C CYS A 178 16.32 -1.38 6.00
N ASP A 179 15.70 -2.10 6.94
CA ASP A 179 16.31 -3.27 7.56
C ASP A 179 16.49 -4.43 6.57
N PHE A 180 17.61 -5.15 6.69
CA PHE A 180 17.74 -6.48 6.13
C PHE A 180 16.99 -7.46 7.02
N THR A 181 16.26 -8.39 6.39
CA THR A 181 15.47 -9.38 7.12
C THR A 181 15.71 -10.74 6.48
N PRO A 182 16.46 -11.64 7.15
CA PRO A 182 16.81 -12.93 6.57
C PRO A 182 15.61 -13.89 6.48
N PHE A 183 14.60 -13.70 7.35
CA PHE A 183 13.40 -14.52 7.37
C PHE A 183 12.20 -13.74 6.84
N LEU A 184 11.47 -14.33 5.89
CA LEU A 184 10.35 -13.67 5.22
C LEU A 184 9.21 -13.27 6.17
N ASP A 185 8.95 -14.07 7.20
CA ASP A 185 7.91 -13.79 8.18
C ASP A 185 8.29 -12.66 9.15
N GLU A 186 9.57 -12.41 9.36
CA GLU A 186 10.06 -11.27 10.16
C GLU A 186 9.91 -9.93 9.42
N VAL A 187 9.71 -9.93 8.10
CA VAL A 187 9.50 -8.70 7.31
C VAL A 187 8.26 -7.94 7.82
N ARG A 188 7.31 -8.65 8.45
CA ARG A 188 6.16 -8.01 9.11
C ARG A 188 6.57 -7.04 10.22
N LEU A 189 7.70 -7.26 10.90
CA LEU A 189 8.13 -6.45 12.04
C LEU A 189 8.44 -5.02 11.61
N LYS A 190 9.13 -4.82 10.48
CA LYS A 190 9.39 -3.46 9.96
C LYS A 190 8.11 -2.78 9.45
N ILE A 191 7.14 -3.56 8.96
CA ILE A 191 5.85 -3.02 8.48
C ILE A 191 4.93 -2.64 9.64
N LEU A 192 4.95 -3.40 10.73
CA LEU A 192 4.20 -3.09 11.95
C LEU A 192 4.79 -1.91 12.69
N ASN A 193 6.12 -1.85 12.80
CA ASN A 193 6.78 -0.74 13.49
C ASN A 193 6.68 0.58 12.71
N GLY A 194 6.66 0.54 11.38
CA GLY A 194 6.40 1.74 10.57
C GLY A 194 7.38 2.87 10.90
N PHE A 195 8.68 2.57 10.88
CA PHE A 195 9.71 3.48 11.35
C PHE A 195 10.83 3.66 10.32
N ILE A 196 11.43 4.85 10.31
CA ILE A 196 12.68 5.13 9.60
C ILE A 196 13.70 5.69 10.59
N CYS A 197 14.88 5.06 10.64
CA CYS A 197 15.89 5.40 11.63
C CYS A 197 16.63 6.70 11.31
N HIS A 198 17.32 7.24 12.32
CA HIS A 198 18.10 8.47 12.16
C HIS A 198 19.14 8.38 11.04
N SER A 199 19.87 7.26 10.90
CA SER A 199 20.87 7.12 9.84
C SER A 199 20.25 7.19 8.44
N CYS A 200 19.16 6.47 8.18
CA CYS A 200 18.45 6.55 6.90
C CYS A 200 17.88 7.96 6.64
N CYS A 201 17.33 8.62 7.66
CA CYS A 201 16.87 10.01 7.54
C CYS A 201 18.02 10.96 7.15
N THR A 202 19.20 10.80 7.76
CA THR A 202 20.38 11.61 7.46
C THR A 202 20.85 11.36 6.03
N THR A 203 20.88 10.10 5.59
CA THR A 203 21.21 9.73 4.20
C THR A 203 20.23 10.35 3.20
N LEU A 204 18.92 10.27 3.44
CA LEU A 204 17.94 10.91 2.56
C LEU A 204 18.17 12.42 2.43
N LYS A 205 18.48 13.09 3.54
CA LYS A 205 18.77 14.52 3.54
C LYS A 205 20.07 14.86 2.81
N SER A 206 21.12 14.05 2.95
CA SER A 206 22.39 14.26 2.23
C SER A 206 22.24 14.06 0.73
N GLU A 207 21.34 13.18 0.29
CA GLU A 207 20.98 12.97 -1.12
C GLU A 207 19.98 14.02 -1.66
N GLY A 208 19.69 15.08 -0.89
CA GLY A 208 18.84 16.18 -1.32
C GLY A 208 17.34 16.01 -1.05
N PHE A 209 16.90 14.89 -0.47
CA PHE A 209 15.50 14.66 -0.10
C PHE A 209 15.18 15.24 1.28
N ARG A 210 15.16 16.58 1.39
CA ARG A 210 15.04 17.29 2.68
C ARG A 210 13.72 17.01 3.42
N GLU A 211 12.60 16.92 2.69
CA GLU A 211 11.24 16.74 3.25
C GLU A 211 10.79 15.28 3.36
N LEU A 212 11.41 14.39 2.59
CA LEU A 212 10.99 12.98 2.51
C LEU A 212 11.00 12.28 3.87
N PRO A 213 11.98 12.48 4.78
CA PRO A 213 11.93 11.87 6.12
C PRO A 213 10.65 12.19 6.90
N GLN A 214 10.15 13.42 6.83
CA GLN A 214 8.92 13.84 7.51
C GLN A 214 7.69 13.24 6.82
N GLU A 215 7.66 13.24 5.49
CA GLU A 215 6.59 12.61 4.70
C GLU A 215 6.50 11.10 5.00
N LEU A 216 7.65 10.41 5.09
CA LEU A 216 7.72 9.01 5.48
C LEU A 216 7.21 8.78 6.90
N GLN A 217 7.55 9.63 7.87
CA GLN A 217 7.01 9.48 9.23
C GLN A 217 5.48 9.59 9.25
N LEU A 218 4.88 10.47 8.43
CA LEU A 218 3.42 10.57 8.32
C LEU A 218 2.81 9.30 7.69
N LEU A 219 3.39 8.82 6.59
CA LEU A 219 2.94 7.62 5.89
C LEU A 219 3.04 6.36 6.78
N LEU A 220 4.19 6.18 7.43
CA LEU A 220 4.52 4.97 8.17
C LEU A 220 3.76 4.86 9.51
N LYS A 221 3.33 5.98 10.11
CA LYS A 221 2.47 5.99 11.31
C LYS A 221 1.09 5.38 11.05
N LYS A 222 0.62 5.36 9.80
CA LYS A 222 -0.68 4.82 9.39
C LYS A 222 -1.91 5.42 10.07
N ASP A 223 -1.77 6.45 10.91
CA ASP A 223 -2.89 7.19 11.50
C ASP A 223 -3.86 7.73 10.44
N TRP A 224 -3.34 8.01 9.24
CA TRP A 224 -4.10 8.46 8.08
C TRP A 224 -5.13 7.43 7.56
N LEU A 225 -4.97 6.14 7.87
CA LEU A 225 -5.94 5.11 7.49
C LEU A 225 -7.28 5.30 8.22
N GLY A 226 -7.27 5.83 9.45
CA GLY A 226 -8.44 5.88 10.31
C GLY A 226 -8.95 4.48 10.70
N LYS A 227 -10.22 4.37 11.04
CA LYS A 227 -10.86 3.10 11.45
C LYS A 227 -11.85 2.60 10.41
N ALA A 228 -12.10 1.29 10.41
CA ALA A 228 -13.04 0.66 9.48
C ALA A 228 -14.51 1.13 9.67
N ASN A 229 -14.86 1.64 10.85
CA ASN A 229 -16.19 2.18 11.14
C ASN A 229 -16.34 3.69 10.84
N GLU A 230 -15.30 4.34 10.33
CA GLU A 230 -15.30 5.75 9.91
C GLU A 230 -15.41 5.79 8.38
N PRO A 231 -16.62 5.90 7.80
CA PRO A 231 -16.88 5.70 6.37
C PRO A 231 -16.14 6.68 5.45
N GLU A 232 -15.80 7.86 5.96
CA GLU A 232 -15.05 8.90 5.26
C GLU A 232 -13.53 8.68 5.29
N LYS A 233 -13.04 7.76 6.12
CA LYS A 233 -11.62 7.47 6.25
C LYS A 233 -11.18 6.36 5.29
N PRO A 234 -9.90 6.32 4.89
CA PRO A 234 -9.42 5.32 3.94
C PRO A 234 -9.73 3.87 4.33
N ALA A 235 -9.60 3.51 5.61
CA ALA A 235 -9.95 2.18 6.10
C ALA A 235 -11.45 1.86 5.98
N GLY A 236 -12.32 2.83 6.25
CA GLY A 236 -13.76 2.70 6.05
C GLY A 236 -14.12 2.51 4.58
N ILE A 237 -13.55 3.34 3.69
CA ILE A 237 -13.76 3.22 2.23
C ILE A 237 -13.32 1.84 1.73
N VAL A 238 -12.14 1.37 2.15
CA VAL A 238 -11.59 0.06 1.75
C VAL A 238 -12.45 -1.10 2.28
N ALA A 239 -13.00 -0.97 3.48
CA ALA A 239 -13.96 -1.95 4.00
C ALA A 239 -15.23 -2.04 3.13
N HIS A 240 -15.74 -0.91 2.62
CA HIS A 240 -16.85 -0.88 1.66
C HIS A 240 -16.47 -1.48 0.29
N LEU A 241 -15.20 -1.39 -0.10
CA LEU A 241 -14.65 -2.08 -1.28
C LEU A 241 -14.44 -3.60 -1.06
N GLY A 242 -14.87 -4.13 0.10
CA GLY A 242 -14.87 -5.56 0.38
C GLY A 242 -13.61 -6.08 1.09
N TYR A 243 -12.71 -5.19 1.52
CA TYR A 243 -11.48 -5.58 2.22
C TYR A 243 -11.34 -4.81 3.54
N ASP A 244 -11.38 -5.50 4.67
CA ASP A 244 -11.15 -4.86 5.97
C ASP A 244 -9.68 -5.02 6.37
N LEU A 245 -8.93 -3.92 6.40
CA LEU A 245 -7.50 -3.92 6.73
C LEU A 245 -7.17 -4.54 8.09
N PHE A 246 -8.06 -4.40 9.08
CA PHE A 246 -7.78 -4.78 10.47
C PHE A 246 -8.29 -6.19 10.81
N THR A 247 -9.32 -6.68 10.13
CA THR A 247 -9.83 -8.04 10.33
C THR A 247 -9.34 -9.02 9.27
N THR A 248 -9.07 -8.56 8.05
CA THR A 248 -8.63 -9.41 6.94
C THR A 248 -7.14 -9.68 7.06
N LYS A 249 -6.82 -10.74 7.81
CA LYS A 249 -5.43 -11.21 8.00
C LYS A 249 -4.81 -11.88 6.78
N GLY A 250 -5.49 -11.94 5.63
CA GLY A 250 -5.10 -12.79 4.49
C GLY A 250 -5.49 -12.22 3.13
N LEU A 251 -5.35 -13.01 2.07
CA LEU A 251 -5.88 -12.68 0.72
C LEU A 251 -7.42 -12.53 0.70
N LYS A 252 -8.09 -13.17 1.67
CA LYS A 252 -9.54 -13.12 1.90
C LYS A 252 -9.84 -13.18 3.40
N ALA A 253 -10.97 -12.63 3.82
CA ALA A 253 -11.50 -12.93 5.15
C ALA A 253 -11.83 -14.43 5.24
N THR A 254 -11.59 -15.06 6.39
CA THR A 254 -12.09 -16.42 6.63
C THR A 254 -13.60 -16.38 6.88
N TRP A 255 -14.29 -17.50 6.65
CA TRP A 255 -15.72 -17.63 7.00
C TRP A 255 -16.01 -17.24 8.46
N TRP A 256 -15.06 -17.53 9.36
CA TRP A 256 -15.14 -17.11 10.76
C TRP A 256 -15.07 -15.59 10.94
N GLU A 257 -14.16 -14.92 10.24
CA GLU A 257 -14.07 -13.45 10.26
C GLU A 257 -15.31 -12.80 9.67
N ILE A 258 -15.84 -13.35 8.57
CA ILE A 258 -17.10 -12.89 7.96
C ILE A 258 -18.24 -13.06 8.96
N SER A 259 -18.40 -14.25 9.55
CA SER A 259 -19.47 -14.54 10.51
C SER A 259 -19.36 -13.66 11.75
N LYS A 260 -18.14 -13.46 12.28
CA LYS A 260 -17.91 -12.58 13.43
C LYS A 260 -18.30 -11.13 13.11
N ARG A 261 -17.98 -10.64 11.92
CA ARG A 261 -18.35 -9.28 11.49
C ARG A 261 -19.87 -9.14 11.38
N THR A 262 -20.53 -10.09 10.71
CA THR A 262 -22.00 -10.10 10.59
C THR A 262 -22.68 -10.17 11.95
N LEU A 263 -22.19 -11.03 12.86
CA LEU A 263 -22.72 -11.12 14.23
C LEU A 263 -22.52 -9.84 15.02
N GLN A 264 -21.36 -9.16 14.90
CA GLN A 264 -21.13 -7.88 15.58
C GLN A 264 -22.07 -6.79 15.06
N GLU A 265 -22.27 -6.72 13.74
CA GLU A 265 -23.18 -5.76 13.12
C GLU A 265 -24.65 -6.02 13.49
N GLU A 266 -25.10 -7.29 13.45
CA GLU A 266 -26.46 -7.67 13.81
C GLU A 266 -26.74 -7.51 15.30
N TRP A 267 -25.75 -7.82 16.15
CA TRP A 267 -25.87 -7.62 17.60
C TRP A 267 -25.97 -6.12 17.94
N LEU A 268 -25.16 -5.26 17.32
CA LEU A 268 -25.25 -3.81 17.47
C LEU A 268 -26.62 -3.27 17.02
N LYS A 269 -27.13 -3.72 15.87
CA LYS A 269 -28.47 -3.34 15.38
C LYS A 269 -29.58 -3.79 16.34
N SER A 270 -29.48 -5.02 16.85
CA SER A 270 -30.46 -5.59 17.78
C SER A 270 -30.46 -4.83 19.11
N LEU A 271 -29.28 -4.50 19.64
CA LEU A 271 -29.12 -3.75 20.88
C LEU A 271 -29.65 -2.31 20.74
N LEU A 272 -29.39 -1.65 19.61
CA LEU A 272 -29.91 -0.32 19.32
C LEU A 272 -31.44 -0.32 19.18
N THR A 273 -32.00 -1.33 18.51
CA THR A 273 -33.44 -1.52 18.38
C THR A 273 -34.11 -1.75 19.73
N LEU A 274 -33.50 -2.57 20.60
CA LEU A 274 -33.99 -2.83 21.94
C LEU A 274 -33.96 -1.55 22.80
N LEU A 275 -32.89 -0.77 22.75
CA LEU A 275 -32.78 0.53 23.44
C LEU A 275 -33.88 1.51 23.00
N ILE A 276 -34.10 1.66 21.69
CA ILE A 276 -35.17 2.53 21.16
C ILE A 276 -36.55 2.06 21.63
N THR A 277 -36.79 0.75 21.63
CA THR A 277 -38.07 0.17 22.02
C THR A 277 -38.34 0.39 23.51
N VAL A 278 -37.34 0.18 24.37
CA VAL A 278 -37.44 0.42 25.82
C VAL A 278 -37.67 1.90 26.12
N LEU A 279 -36.92 2.80 25.48
CA LEU A 279 -37.10 4.25 25.64
C LEU A 279 -38.50 4.70 25.18
N GLY A 280 -38.98 4.17 24.04
CA GLY A 280 -40.33 4.43 23.55
C GLY A 280 -41.41 3.96 24.53
N ALA A 281 -41.26 2.76 25.09
CA ALA A 281 -42.19 2.22 26.09
C ALA A 281 -42.20 3.07 27.37
N ILE A 282 -41.04 3.52 27.85
CA ILE A 282 -40.93 4.41 29.02
C ILE A 282 -41.62 5.75 28.74
N LEU A 283 -41.40 6.34 27.56
CA LEU A 283 -42.02 7.60 27.17
C LEU A 283 -43.55 7.48 27.10
N VAL A 284 -44.06 6.41 26.48
CA VAL A 284 -45.50 6.13 26.40
C VAL A 284 -46.08 5.90 27.79
N GLY A 285 -45.41 5.11 28.64
CA GLY A 285 -45.83 4.89 30.02
C GLY A 285 -45.90 6.19 30.83
N PHE A 286 -44.89 7.06 30.68
CA PHE A 286 -44.86 8.37 31.32
C PHE A 286 -45.98 9.29 30.82
N LEU A 287 -46.25 9.31 29.50
CA LEU A 287 -47.34 10.09 28.92
C LEU A 287 -48.71 9.60 29.40
N VAL A 288 -48.92 8.28 29.46
CA VAL A 288 -50.16 7.68 29.97
C VAL A 288 -50.35 8.00 31.45
N LEU A 289 -49.30 7.92 32.28
CA LEU A 289 -49.38 8.30 33.70
C LEU A 289 -49.70 9.80 33.84
N ARG A 290 -49.00 10.67 33.12
CA ARG A 290 -49.19 12.12 33.22
C ARG A 290 -50.56 12.58 32.73
N LEU A 291 -51.04 12.04 31.60
CA LEU A 291 -52.34 12.38 31.03
C LEU A 291 -53.49 11.69 31.76
N GLY A 292 -53.28 10.48 32.28
CA GLY A 292 -54.26 9.73 33.05
C GLY A 292 -54.49 10.29 34.45
N LEU A 293 -53.46 10.87 35.09
CA LEU A 293 -53.57 11.57 36.39
C LEU A 293 -54.12 13.01 36.27
N SER A 294 -54.37 13.49 35.06
CA SER A 294 -54.94 14.83 34.80
C SER A 294 -56.48 14.82 34.67
N LYS A 295 -57.14 13.70 34.98
CA LYS A 295 -58.59 13.57 35.09
C LYS A 295 -58.98 13.29 36.53
#